data_AF-A0A2P8C5C3-F1
#
_entry.id   AF-A0A2P8C5C3-F1
#
_cell.length_a   1.000
_cell.length_b   1.000
_cell.length_c   1.000
_cell.angle_alpha   90.00
_cell.angle_beta   90.00
_cell.angle_gamma   90.00
#
_symmetry.space_group_name_H-M   'P 1'
#
loop_
_entity.id
_entity.type
_entity.pdbx_description
1 polymer ?
#
loop_
_entity_poly.entity_id
_entity_poly.type
_entity_poly.pdbx_seq_one_letter_code
_entity_poly.pdbx_strand_id
1 'polypeptide(L)'
;MADDQPRPIRSAPSARATQAAADAAHAERVAHLAAELERQGWVKIRADTDEDRAAIRRAASAAASDLGYAVRSTITPDGAVMVAVDDTGQPPNPVRDQRDDARARRAIDDAFRRPED
;
A
#
# COMPACT_ATOMS: atom_id res chain seq x y z
N MET A 1 -9.27 -45.00 -24.90
CA MET A 1 -7.90 -44.52 -25.18
C MET A 1 -7.81 -43.15 -24.52
N ALA A 2 -7.17 -43.08 -23.36
CA ALA A 2 -7.07 -41.86 -22.56
C ALA A 2 -5.71 -41.21 -22.84
N ASP A 3 -5.72 -40.13 -23.62
CA ASP A 3 -4.58 -39.24 -23.76
C ASP A 3 -4.54 -38.33 -22.52
N ASP A 4 -3.97 -38.86 -21.44
CA ASP A 4 -3.57 -38.11 -20.26
C ASP A 4 -2.27 -37.37 -20.60
N GLN A 5 -2.39 -36.17 -21.18
CA GLN A 5 -1.21 -35.32 -21.41
C GLN A 5 -0.68 -34.81 -20.06
N PRO A 6 0.57 -35.15 -19.68
CA PRO A 6 1.16 -34.62 -18.47
C PRO A 6 1.41 -33.11 -18.62
N ARG A 7 0.74 -32.30 -17.81
CA ARG A 7 0.97 -30.85 -17.73
C ARG A 7 2.45 -30.59 -17.41
N PRO A 8 3.17 -29.73 -18.17
CA PRO A 8 4.58 -29.49 -17.90
C PRO A 8 4.78 -28.81 -16.53
N ILE A 9 5.43 -29.52 -15.61
CA ILE A 9 5.72 -29.13 -14.22
C ILE A 9 6.88 -28.10 -14.11
N ARG A 10 7.35 -27.54 -15.23
CA ARG A 10 8.52 -26.64 -15.28
C ARG A 10 8.17 -25.16 -15.15
N SER A 11 6.89 -24.81 -15.02
CA SER A 11 6.43 -23.41 -15.01
C SER A 11 6.45 -22.75 -13.64
N ALA A 12 6.66 -23.51 -12.55
CA ALA A 12 6.60 -22.96 -11.19
C ALA A 12 7.74 -21.98 -10.85
N PRO A 13 9.02 -22.22 -11.21
CA PRO A 13 10.10 -21.26 -10.97
C PRO A 13 9.93 -19.99 -11.79
N SER A 14 9.53 -20.13 -13.06
CA SER A 14 9.31 -18.99 -13.95
C SER A 14 8.11 -18.15 -13.52
N ALA A 15 7.01 -18.78 -13.10
CA ALA A 15 5.85 -18.06 -12.57
C ALA A 15 6.19 -17.31 -11.28
N ARG A 16 6.98 -17.91 -10.38
CA ARG A 16 7.47 -17.22 -9.16
C ARG A 16 8.39 -16.05 -9.48
N ALA A 17 9.28 -16.19 -10.46
CA ALA A 17 10.17 -15.11 -10.88
C ALA A 17 9.41 -13.94 -11.50
N THR A 18 8.43 -14.22 -12.37
CA THR A 18 7.55 -13.20 -12.95
C THR A 18 6.71 -12.51 -11.88
N GLN A 19 6.17 -13.27 -10.92
CA GLN A 19 5.41 -12.72 -9.81
C GLN A 19 6.29 -11.80 -8.95
N ALA A 20 7.48 -12.25 -8.56
CA ALA A 20 8.42 -11.43 -7.78
C ALA A 20 8.81 -10.12 -8.48
N ALA A 21 8.98 -10.14 -9.81
CA ALA A 21 9.24 -8.93 -10.58
C ALA A 21 8.02 -7.98 -10.59
N ALA A 22 6.81 -8.52 -10.70
CA ALA A 22 5.58 -7.73 -10.64
C ALA A 22 5.36 -7.12 -9.24
N ASP A 23 5.65 -7.87 -8.18
CA ASP A 23 5.58 -7.40 -6.79
C ASP A 23 6.62 -6.30 -6.52
N ALA A 24 7.85 -6.45 -7.04
CA ALA A 24 8.89 -5.41 -6.94
C ALA A 24 8.45 -4.11 -7.63
N ALA A 25 7.95 -4.21 -8.87
CA ALA A 25 7.45 -3.04 -9.61
C ALA A 25 6.25 -2.38 -8.91
N HIS A 26 5.38 -3.19 -8.26
CA HIS A 26 4.29 -2.68 -7.45
C HIS A 26 4.80 -1.93 -6.22
N ALA A 27 5.77 -2.51 -5.48
CA ALA A 27 6.36 -1.90 -4.30
C ALA A 27 7.07 -0.57 -4.62
N GLU A 28 7.80 -0.50 -5.74
CA GLU A 28 8.41 0.75 -6.21
C GLU A 28 7.35 1.83 -6.50
N ARG A 29 6.24 1.44 -7.13
CA ARG A 29 5.14 2.36 -7.43
C ARG A 29 4.44 2.84 -6.16
N VAL A 30 4.28 1.98 -5.15
CA VAL A 30 3.75 2.32 -3.83
C VAL A 30 4.67 3.32 -3.13
N ALA A 31 5.98 3.05 -3.09
CA ALA A 31 6.95 3.94 -2.46
C ALA A 31 6.98 5.32 -3.13
N HIS A 32 6.94 5.37 -4.46
CA HIS A 32 6.90 6.63 -5.20
C HIS A 32 5.62 7.43 -4.89
N LEU A 33 4.46 6.76 -4.89
CA LEU A 33 3.18 7.37 -4.53
C LEU A 33 3.20 7.92 -3.10
N ALA A 34 3.71 7.13 -2.14
CA ALA A 34 3.79 7.55 -0.74
C ALA A 34 4.66 8.82 -0.59
N ALA A 35 5.83 8.85 -1.23
CA ALA A 35 6.72 10.01 -1.17
C ALA A 35 6.09 11.27 -1.80
N GLU A 36 5.40 11.13 -2.93
CA GLU A 36 4.72 12.27 -3.57
C GLU A 36 3.52 12.78 -2.74
N LEU A 37 2.75 11.86 -2.16
CA LEU A 37 1.63 12.19 -1.28
C LEU A 37 2.10 12.86 0.01
N GLU A 38 3.20 12.40 0.62
CA GLU A 38 3.81 13.04 1.79
C GLU A 38 4.33 14.45 1.46
N ARG A 39 4.95 14.62 0.28
CA ARG A 39 5.56 15.89 -0.12
C ARG A 39 4.55 16.97 -0.53
N GLN A 40 3.52 16.60 -1.29
CA GLN A 40 2.62 17.55 -1.96
C GLN A 40 1.15 17.41 -1.54
N GLY A 41 0.77 16.31 -0.87
CA GLY A 41 -0.61 15.98 -0.53
C GLY A 41 -1.43 15.42 -1.71
N TRP A 42 -0.90 15.44 -2.93
CA TRP A 42 -1.58 14.90 -4.11
C TRP A 42 -0.59 14.54 -5.23
N VAL A 43 -1.03 13.67 -6.13
CA VAL A 43 -0.26 13.21 -7.29
C VAL A 43 -1.19 12.83 -8.44
N LYS A 44 -0.81 13.19 -9.66
CA LYS A 44 -1.54 12.85 -10.88
C LYS A 44 -0.72 11.86 -11.70
N ILE A 45 -1.28 10.68 -11.97
CA ILE A 45 -0.63 9.62 -12.74
C ILE A 45 -1.45 9.34 -13.99
N ARG A 46 -0.78 9.39 -15.15
CA ARG A 46 -1.39 9.01 -16.42
C ARG A 46 -1.71 7.51 -16.41
N ALA A 47 -2.92 7.17 -16.87
CA ALA A 47 -3.36 5.79 -16.99
C ALA A 47 -3.96 5.59 -18.38
N ASP A 48 -3.28 4.81 -19.22
CA ASP A 48 -3.69 4.59 -20.60
C ASP A 48 -4.73 3.45 -20.71
N THR A 49 -4.77 2.54 -19.73
CA THR A 49 -5.70 1.40 -19.68
C THR A 49 -6.50 1.34 -18.37
N ASP A 50 -7.61 0.58 -18.38
CA ASP A 50 -8.37 0.28 -17.14
C ASP A 50 -7.55 -0.54 -16.13
N GLU A 51 -6.67 -1.42 -16.62
CA GLU A 51 -5.76 -2.18 -15.76
C GLU A 51 -4.74 -1.27 -15.08
N ASP A 52 -4.20 -0.28 -15.79
CA ASP A 52 -3.32 0.75 -15.20
C ASP A 52 -4.07 1.55 -14.13
N ARG A 53 -5.30 1.98 -14.43
CA ARG A 53 -6.15 2.68 -13.46
C ARG A 53 -6.34 1.85 -12.19
N ALA A 54 -6.61 0.56 -12.33
CA ALA A 54 -6.76 -0.35 -11.21
C ALA A 54 -5.45 -0.56 -10.44
N ALA A 55 -4.33 -0.70 -11.13
CA ALA A 55 -3.01 -0.87 -10.52
C ALA A 55 -2.59 0.38 -9.72
N ILE A 56 -2.83 1.58 -10.27
CA ILE A 56 -2.57 2.85 -9.59
C ILE A 56 -3.44 2.97 -8.33
N ARG A 57 -4.74 2.62 -8.42
CA ARG A 57 -5.63 2.63 -7.24
C ARG A 57 -5.16 1.68 -6.14
N ARG A 58 -4.75 0.45 -6.48
CA ARG A 58 -4.20 -0.49 -5.49
C ARG A 58 -2.93 0.05 -4.85
N ALA A 59 -2.02 0.61 -5.65
CA ALA A 59 -0.78 1.18 -5.14
C ALA A 59 -1.04 2.40 -4.24
N ALA A 60 -2.03 3.24 -4.60
CA ALA A 60 -2.46 4.36 -3.78
C ALA A 60 -3.06 3.92 -2.45
N SER A 61 -3.89 2.87 -2.42
CA SER A 61 -4.44 2.30 -1.18
C SER A 61 -3.35 1.70 -0.28
N ALA A 62 -2.33 1.08 -0.86
CA ALA A 62 -1.18 0.58 -0.10
C ALA A 62 -0.35 1.73 0.47
N ALA A 63 -0.01 2.74 -0.36
CA ALA A 63 0.69 3.95 0.08
C ALA A 63 -0.06 4.69 1.21
N ALA A 64 -1.38 4.77 1.11
CA ALA A 64 -2.26 5.33 2.13
C ALA A 64 -2.20 4.53 3.44
N SER A 65 -2.11 3.20 3.37
CA SER A 65 -1.97 2.34 4.54
C SER A 65 -0.61 2.52 5.22
N ASP A 66 0.45 2.69 4.44
CA ASP A 66 1.82 2.91 4.93
C ASP A 66 1.96 4.28 5.62
N LEU A 67 1.46 5.34 4.98
CA LEU A 67 1.42 6.68 5.57
C LEU A 67 0.39 6.77 6.71
N GLY A 68 -0.67 5.97 6.62
CA GLY A 68 -1.82 5.95 7.51
C GLY A 68 -2.72 7.18 7.39
N TYR A 69 -2.82 7.71 6.17
CA TYR A 69 -3.83 8.68 5.77
C TYR A 69 -4.93 7.99 4.97
N ALA A 70 -6.10 8.61 4.90
CA ALA A 70 -7.06 8.27 3.86
C ALA A 70 -6.63 8.95 2.55
N VAL A 71 -6.83 8.27 1.41
CA VAL A 71 -6.59 8.88 0.10
C VAL A 71 -7.84 8.72 -0.77
N ARG A 72 -8.11 9.73 -1.59
CA ARG A 72 -9.16 9.72 -2.59
C ARG A 72 -8.56 9.66 -3.98
N SER A 73 -9.03 8.71 -4.79
CA SER A 73 -8.68 8.62 -6.21
C SER A 73 -9.83 9.12 -7.09
N THR A 74 -9.56 10.03 -8.01
CA THR A 74 -10.53 10.54 -8.99
C THR A 74 -9.95 10.42 -10.41
N ILE A 75 -10.79 10.15 -11.41
CA ILE A 75 -10.36 10.15 -12.81
C ILE A 75 -10.51 11.57 -13.36
N THR A 76 -9.45 12.12 -13.93
CA THR A 76 -9.46 13.45 -14.55
C THR A 76 -10.00 13.39 -15.99
N PRO A 77 -10.43 14.52 -16.59
CA PRO A 77 -10.95 14.55 -17.96
C PRO A 77 -9.99 14.05 -19.03
N ASP A 78 -8.68 14.13 -18.78
CA ASP A 78 -7.62 13.58 -19.63
C ASP A 78 -7.36 12.08 -19.42
N GLY A 79 -8.19 11.39 -18.61
CA GLY A 79 -8.10 9.95 -18.38
C GLY A 79 -7.07 9.53 -17.32
N ALA A 80 -6.35 10.48 -16.72
CA ALA A 80 -5.39 10.21 -15.65
C ALA A 80 -6.09 9.93 -14.31
N VAL A 81 -5.38 9.27 -13.40
CA VAL A 81 -5.81 9.05 -12.02
C VAL A 81 -5.14 10.09 -11.15
N MET A 82 -5.95 10.97 -10.56
CA MET A 82 -5.52 11.88 -9.51
C MET A 82 -5.75 11.23 -8.16
N VAL A 83 -4.70 11.12 -7.36
CA VAL A 83 -4.73 10.62 -5.98
C VAL A 83 -4.40 11.78 -5.07
N ALA A 84 -5.25 12.05 -4.09
CA ALA A 84 -5.03 13.09 -3.10
C ALA A 84 -5.22 12.52 -1.69
N VAL A 85 -4.46 13.03 -0.73
CA VAL A 85 -4.71 12.81 0.69
C VAL A 85 -6.07 13.42 1.03
N ASP A 86 -6.91 12.62 1.66
CA ASP A 86 -8.22 13.05 2.12
C ASP A 86 -8.04 13.75 3.48
N ASP A 87 -7.84 15.07 3.43
CA ASP A 87 -7.66 15.94 4.61
C ASP A 87 -8.96 16.14 5.40
N THR A 88 -10.08 15.62 4.88
CA THR A 88 -11.36 15.56 5.60
C THR A 88 -11.34 14.48 6.67
N GLY A 89 -10.55 14.71 7.73
CA GLY A 89 -10.71 14.08 9.04
C GLY A 89 -10.82 12.55 9.00
N GLN A 90 -9.67 11.89 9.07
CA GLN A 90 -9.47 10.48 9.38
C GLN A 90 -10.66 9.82 10.13
N PRO A 91 -11.28 8.75 9.60
CA PRO A 91 -12.04 7.88 10.48
C PRO A 91 -11.04 7.27 11.49
N PRO A 92 -11.38 7.24 12.80
CA PRO A 92 -10.50 6.67 13.80
C PRO A 92 -10.19 5.22 13.44
N ASN A 93 -8.92 4.86 13.38
CA ASN A 93 -8.50 3.48 13.18
C ASN A 93 -8.26 2.85 14.56
N PRO A 94 -9.23 2.08 15.12
CA PRO A 94 -9.13 1.54 16.47
C PRO A 94 -7.99 0.54 16.65
N VAL A 95 -7.41 0.02 15.57
CA VAL A 95 -6.27 -0.91 15.62
C VAL A 95 -4.93 -0.18 15.72
N ARG A 96 -4.84 1.03 15.16
CA ARG A 96 -3.65 1.89 15.27
C ARG A 96 -3.61 2.55 16.65
N ASP A 97 -4.74 3.06 17.11
CA ASP A 97 -4.91 3.60 18.47
C ASP A 97 -4.57 2.56 19.54
N GLN A 98 -5.09 1.32 19.45
CA GLN A 98 -4.78 0.28 20.45
C GLN A 98 -3.30 -0.10 20.51
N ARG A 99 -2.56 -0.03 19.39
CA ARG A 99 -1.12 -0.33 19.37
C ARG A 99 -0.30 0.82 19.95
N ASP A 100 -0.70 2.06 19.68
CA ASP A 100 -0.08 3.24 20.27
C ASP A 100 -0.40 3.38 21.76
N ASP A 101 -1.64 3.10 22.19
CA ASP A 101 -2.02 3.07 23.60
C ASP A 101 -1.28 1.96 24.36
N ALA A 102 -1.18 0.76 23.78
CA ALA A 102 -0.44 -0.34 24.40
C ALA A 102 1.07 -0.02 24.49
N ARG A 103 1.63 0.66 23.49
CA ARG A 103 3.03 1.09 23.49
C ARG A 103 3.28 2.24 24.48
N ALA A 104 2.38 3.22 24.54
CA ALA A 104 2.44 4.35 25.45
C ALA A 104 2.25 3.90 26.90
N ARG A 105 1.28 3.02 27.17
CA ARG A 105 1.08 2.40 28.49
C ARG A 105 2.29 1.57 28.91
N ARG A 106 2.88 0.80 27.99
CA ARG A 106 4.09 0.03 28.29
C ARG A 106 5.31 0.92 28.55
N ALA A 107 5.44 2.05 27.85
CA ALA A 107 6.51 3.01 28.09
C ALA A 107 6.35 3.74 29.43
N ILE A 108 5.12 4.05 29.84
CA ILE A 108 4.81 4.62 31.15
C ILE A 108 5.07 3.59 32.26
N ASP A 109 4.62 2.35 32.10
CA ASP A 109 4.85 1.26 33.06
C ASP A 109 6.35 0.97 33.23
N ASP A 110 7.13 0.98 32.14
CA ASP A 110 8.60 0.80 32.17
C ASP A 110 9.31 1.98 32.84
N ALA A 111 8.79 3.21 32.67
CA ALA A 111 9.32 4.41 33.32
C ALA A 111 9.05 4.42 34.85
N PHE A 112 7.91 3.88 35.30
CA PHE A 112 7.61 3.72 36.73
C PHE A 112 8.27 2.49 37.36
N ARG A 113 8.86 1.59 36.56
CA ARG A 113 9.51 0.36 37.02
C ARG A 113 11.03 0.45 37.10
N ARG A 114 11.65 1.60 36.78
CA ARG A 114 13.07 1.81 37.10
C ARG A 114 13.20 2.12 38.60
N PRO A 115 13.75 1.19 39.41
CA PRO A 115 14.09 1.53 40.78
C PRO A 115 15.30 2.47 40.75
N GLU A 116 15.26 3.42 41.67
CA GLU A 116 16.34 4.34 42.01
C GLU A 116 17.68 3.60 42.16
N ASP A 117 18.73 4.15 41.54
CA ASP A 117 20.09 4.17 42.07
C ASP A 117 20.70 5.55 41.75
#